data_AF-A0A6G3PFX8-F1
#
_entry.id   AF-A0A6G3PFX8-F1
#
_cell.length_a   1.000
_cell.length_b   1.000
_cell.length_c   1.000
_cell.angle_alpha   90.00
_cell.angle_beta   90.00
_cell.angle_gamma   90.00
#
_symmetry.space_group_name_H-M   'P 1'
#
loop_
_entity.id
_entity.type
_entity.pdbx_description
1 polymer ?
#
loop_
_entity_poly.entity_id
_entity_poly.type
_entity_poly.pdbx_seq_one_letter_code
_entity_poly.pdbx_strand_id
1 'polypeptide(L)' 'REENRRLQRLLIGNAVDLELDASGRFLVPPRLREYAKLDKRAMLVGQLNKFQLWDEDSWNAVAEADLAAIKQP' A
#
# COMPACT_ATOMS: atom_id res chain seq x y z
N ARG A 1 -20.97 -14.98 2.25
CA ARG A 1 -21.19 -14.09 3.42
C ARG A 1 -21.04 -12.65 2.94
N GLU A 2 -21.88 -11.72 3.41
CA GLU A 2 -21.87 -10.31 2.97
C GLU A 2 -20.52 -9.62 3.24
N GLU A 3 -19.81 -10.04 4.28
CA GLU A 3 -18.46 -9.60 4.63
C GLU A 3 -17.45 -9.75 3.48
N ASN A 4 -17.41 -10.92 2.81
CA ASN A 4 -16.52 -11.13 1.67
C ASN A 4 -16.84 -10.19 0.50
N ARG A 5 -18.12 -9.86 0.27
CA ARG A 5 -18.53 -8.91 -0.79
C ARG A 5 -18.12 -7.48 -0.46
N ARG A 6 -18.17 -7.09 0.83
CA ARG A 6 -17.65 -5.79 1.29
C ARG A 6 -16.15 -5.68 1.05
N LEU A 7 -15.38 -6.71 1.41
CA LEU A 7 -13.94 -6.76 1.15
C LEU A 7 -13.61 -6.70 -0.34
N GLN A 8 -14.33 -7.44 -1.19
CA GLN A 8 -14.15 -7.36 -2.64
C GLN A 8 -14.42 -5.95 -3.19
N ARG A 9 -15.48 -5.27 -2.73
CA ARG A 9 -15.74 -3.88 -3.16
C ARG A 9 -14.63 -2.92 -2.73
N LEU A 10 -14.03 -3.12 -1.56
CA LEU A 10 -12.92 -2.29 -1.09
C LEU A 10 -11.62 -2.59 -1.83
N LEU A 11 -11.30 -3.86 -2.08
CA LEU A 11 -10.05 -4.28 -2.71
C LEU A 11 -10.10 -4.14 -4.24
N ILE A 12 -11.09 -4.76 -4.87
CA ILE A 12 -11.25 -4.79 -6.34
C ILE A 12 -11.90 -3.50 -6.83
N GLY A 13 -12.87 -2.96 -6.10
CA GLY A 13 -13.56 -1.73 -6.51
C GLY A 13 -12.70 -0.47 -6.49
N ASN A 14 -11.53 -0.51 -5.83
CA ASN A 14 -10.51 0.55 -5.90
C ASN A 14 -9.31 0.17 -6.79
N ALA A 15 -9.31 -1.02 -7.40
CA ALA A 15 -8.26 -1.42 -8.31
C ALA A 15 -8.36 -0.63 -9.62
N VAL A 16 -7.21 -0.20 -10.13
CA VAL A 16 -7.08 0.65 -11.31
C VAL A 16 -5.86 0.18 -12.07
N ASP A 17 -6.02 0.05 -13.39
CA ASP A 17 -4.88 -0.23 -14.26
C ASP A 17 -4.04 1.04 -14.41
N LEU A 18 -2.72 0.89 -14.33
CA LEU A 18 -1.76 1.97 -14.46
C LEU A 18 -0.71 1.58 -15.49
N GLU A 19 -0.34 2.54 -16.31
CA GLU A 19 0.75 2.41 -17.25
C GLU A 19 1.99 3.12 -16.70
N LEU A 20 3.15 2.52 -16.98
CA LEU A 20 4.44 3.16 -16.73
C LEU A 20 4.81 4.03 -17.92
N ASP A 21 5.31 5.23 -17.65
CA ASP A 21 5.93 6.05 -18.67
C ASP A 21 7.30 5.48 -19.09
N ALA A 22 7.91 6.07 -20.12
CA ALA A 22 9.22 5.66 -20.63
C ALA A 22 10.37 5.76 -19.61
N SER A 23 10.15 6.47 -18.49
CA SER A 23 11.10 6.59 -17.38
C SER A 23 10.77 5.65 -16.21
N GLY A 24 9.80 4.74 -16.39
CA GLY A 24 9.39 3.78 -15.36
C GLY A 24 8.58 4.41 -14.22
N ARG A 25 7.92 5.54 -14.45
CA ARG A 25 7.08 6.22 -13.45
C ARG A 25 5.60 5.95 -13.74
N PHE A 26 4.78 5.89 -12.70
CA PHE A 26 3.33 5.89 -12.80
C PHE A 26 2.73 6.95 -11.90
N LEU A 27 1.52 7.40 -12.23
CA LEU A 27 0.77 8.33 -11.40
C LEU A 27 -0.17 7.56 -10.48
N VAL A 28 0.03 7.71 -9.16
CA VAL A 28 -0.94 7.21 -8.17
C VAL A 28 -2.21 8.07 -8.25
N PRO A 29 -3.39 7.48 -8.51
CA PRO A 29 -4.64 8.23 -8.55
C PRO A 29 -4.92 8.97 -7.23
N PRO A 30 -5.48 10.20 -7.26
CA PRO A 30 -5.64 11.03 -6.07
C PRO A 30 -6.33 10.33 -4.90
N ARG A 31 -7.39 9.57 -5.17
CA ARG A 31 -8.12 8.80 -4.15
C ARG A 31 -7.25 7.74 -3.45
N LEU A 32 -6.38 7.06 -4.19
CA LEU A 32 -5.46 6.06 -3.63
C LEU A 32 -4.32 6.73 -2.85
N ARG A 33 -3.87 7.90 -3.33
CA ARG A 33 -2.89 8.74 -2.62
C ARG A 33 -3.41 9.21 -1.27
N GLU A 34 -4.65 9.72 -1.23
CA GLU A 34 -5.34 10.14 -0.01
C GLU A 34 -5.55 8.95 0.95
N TYR A 35 -6.01 7.82 0.44
CA TYR A 35 -6.20 6.60 1.22
C TYR A 35 -4.90 6.14 1.90
N ALA A 36 -3.80 6.11 1.14
CA ALA A 36 -2.49 5.71 1.63
C ALA A 36 -1.76 6.83 2.40
N LYS A 37 -2.36 8.03 2.52
CA LYS A 37 -1.79 9.22 3.16
C LYS A 37 -0.41 9.60 2.61
N LEU A 38 -0.19 9.38 1.32
CA LEU A 38 1.08 9.68 0.67
C LEU A 38 1.24 11.18 0.49
N ASP A 39 2.29 11.74 1.07
CA ASP A 39 2.71 13.13 0.88
C ASP A 39 4.11 13.20 0.25
N LYS A 40 5.14 13.68 0.99
CA LYS A 40 6.48 13.93 0.44
C LYS A 40 7.35 12.69 0.32
N ARG A 41 7.22 11.76 1.26
CA ARG A 41 8.07 10.57 1.35
C ARG A 41 7.19 9.33 1.25
N ALA A 42 7.61 8.39 0.41
CA ALA A 42 6.90 7.15 0.19
C ALA A 42 7.88 5.98 0.19
N MET A 43 7.44 4.86 0.73
CA MET A 43 8.21 3.61 0.81
C MET A 43 7.64 2.60 -0.17
N LEU A 44 8.52 2.06 -1.02
CA LEU A 44 8.21 0.94 -1.90
C LEU A 44 8.70 -0.36 -1.25
N VAL A 45 7.76 -1.19 -0.82
CA VAL A 45 8.07 -2.43 -0.09
C VAL A 45 7.75 -3.63 -0.96
N GLY A 46 8.77 -4.40 -1.32
CA GLY A 46 8.60 -5.62 -2.11
C GLY A 46 7.93 -6.74 -1.31
N GLN A 47 6.95 -7.41 -1.92
CA GLN A 47 6.31 -8.62 -1.42
C GLN A 47 6.20 -9.66 -2.54
N LEU A 48 7.31 -10.35 -2.79
CA LEU A 48 7.40 -11.42 -3.78
C LEU A 48 6.96 -10.95 -5.17
N ASN A 49 5.73 -11.27 -5.61
CA ASN A 49 5.19 -10.95 -6.93
C ASN A 49 4.43 -9.61 -7.00
N LYS A 50 4.42 -8.84 -5.91
CA LYS A 50 3.80 -7.52 -5.83
C LYS A 50 4.66 -6.62 -4.96
N PHE A 51 4.31 -5.34 -4.92
CA PHE A 51 4.86 -4.42 -3.93
C PHE A 51 3.71 -3.69 -3.24
N GLN A 52 4.03 -3.05 -2.13
CA GLN A 52 3.17 -2.11 -1.46
C GLN A 52 3.80 -0.72 -1.52
N LEU A 53 2.93 0.28 -1.55
CA LEU A 53 3.31 1.68 -1.45
C LEU A 53 2.77 2.21 -0.12
N TRP A 54 3.64 2.80 0.67
CA TRP A 54 3.33 3.28 2.01
C TRP A 54 3.79 4.71 2.19
N ASP A 55 3.09 5.45 3.06
CA ASP A 55 3.68 6.58 3.76
C ASP A 55 4.85 6.10 4.62
N GLU A 56 5.95 6.85 4.63
CA GLU A 56 7.20 6.41 5.27
C GLU A 56 7.06 6.25 6.79
N ASP A 57 6.42 7.21 7.46
CA ASP A 57 6.26 7.18 8.91
C ASP A 57 5.33 6.04 9.32
N SER A 58 4.25 5.83 8.57
CA SER A 58 3.32 4.72 8.76
C SER A 58 4.01 3.36 8.60
N TRP A 59 4.86 3.20 7.58
CA TRP A 59 5.61 1.96 7.37
C TRP A 59 6.59 1.69 8.52
N ASN A 60 7.36 2.70 8.93
CA ASN A 60 8.34 2.55 10.00
C ASN A 60 7.69 2.11 11.31
N ALA A 61 6.52 2.69 11.66
CA ALA A 61 5.77 2.31 12.85
C ALA A 61 5.30 0.84 12.81
N VAL A 62 4.80 0.38 11.66
CA VAL A 62 4.38 -1.03 11.49
C VAL A 62 5.59 -1.95 11.56
N ALA A 63 6.67 -1.64 10.85
CA ALA A 63 7.88 -2.45 10.84
C ALA A 63 8.51 -2.58 12.23
N GLU A 64 8.53 -1.49 13.01
CA GLU A 64 9.00 -1.51 14.39
C GLU A 64 8.11 -2.37 15.30
N ALA A 65 6.78 -2.22 15.18
CA ALA A 65 5.83 -3.02 15.95
C ALA A 65 5.94 -4.52 15.64
N ASP A 66 6.04 -4.89 14.37
CA ASP A 66 6.21 -6.28 13.94
C ASP A 66 7.53 -6.87 14.44
N LEU A 67 8.63 -6.10 14.37
CA LEU A 67 9.93 -6.51 14.91
C LEU A 67 9.87 -6.71 16.43
N ALA A 68 9.13 -5.88 17.16
CA ALA A 68 8.96 -6.03 18.59
C ALA A 68 8.16 -7.29 18.95
N ALA A 69 7.07 -7.56 18.22
CA ALA A 69 6.23 -8.74 18.40
C ALA A 69 7.00 -10.05 18.12
N ILE A 70 7.86 -10.06 17.10
CA ILE A 70 8.72 -11.24 16.80
C ILE A 70 9.74 -11.50 17.92
N LYS A 71 10.24 -10.45 18.57
CA LYS A 71 11.26 -10.56 19.64
C LYS A 71 10.67 -10.96 20.99
N GLN A 72 9.36 -10.80 21.19
CA GLN A 72 8.64 -11.17 22.41
C GLN A 72 7.52 -12.17 22.04
N PRO A 73 7.85 -13.46 21.90
CA PRO A 73 6.88 -14.48 21.47
C PRO A 73 5.73 -14.68 22.46
#